data_AF-A0A554N8M7-F1
#
_entry.id   AF-A0A554N8M7-F1
#
_cell.length_a   1.000
_cell.length_b   1.000
_cell.length_c   1.000
_cell.angle_alpha   90.00
_cell.angle_beta   90.00
_cell.angle_gamma   90.00
#
_symmetry.space_group_name_H-M   'P 1'
#
loop_
_entity.id
_entity.type
_entity.pdbx_description
1 polymer ?
#
loop_
_entity_poly.entity_id
_entity_poly.type
_entity_poly.pdbx_seq_one_letter_code
_entity_poly.pdbx_strand_id
1 'polypeptide(L)'
;MDHLAAGHVPVYETPAEQRAVWERCARRDQPVVVVRDASRGWIVRYDLQHLDRELTDRALQRLRDRVLGFRRIDRRADARSQTERVGGDVGAVSGEVHQPSADAARDLASRLSELVFDDDNWR
;
A
#
# COMPACT_ATOMS: atom_id res chain seq x y z
N MET A 1 -12.11 7.34 -11.72
CA MET A 1 -11.12 6.61 -10.92
C MET A 1 -10.51 7.58 -9.93
N ASP A 2 -10.97 7.50 -8.68
CA ASP A 2 -10.41 8.25 -7.57
C ASP A 2 -9.07 7.64 -7.18
N HIS A 3 -7.97 8.33 -7.48
CA HIS A 3 -6.65 8.01 -6.94
C HIS A 3 -6.26 9.12 -5.96
N LEU A 4 -5.59 8.74 -4.87
CA LEU A 4 -5.05 9.73 -3.95
C LEU A 4 -3.86 10.41 -4.61
N ALA A 5 -3.95 11.73 -4.84
CA ALA A 5 -2.77 12.52 -5.13
C ALA A 5 -1.74 12.30 -4.00
N ALA A 6 -0.44 12.24 -4.31
CA ALA A 6 0.61 11.95 -3.32
C ALA A 6 0.55 12.86 -2.08
N GLY A 7 0.17 14.13 -2.25
CA GLY A 7 -0.03 15.08 -1.14
C GLY A 7 -1.30 14.88 -0.30
N HIS A 8 -2.24 14.04 -0.76
CA HIS A 8 -3.49 13.72 -0.07
C HIS A 8 -3.47 12.35 0.62
N VAL A 9 -2.36 11.62 0.52
CA VAL A 9 -2.18 10.36 1.24
C VAL A 9 -2.09 10.66 2.75
N PRO A 10 -2.97 10.07 3.59
CA PRO A 10 -2.90 10.28 5.03
C PRO A 10 -1.58 9.74 5.59
N VAL A 11 -0.91 10.58 6.37
CA VAL A 11 0.27 10.22 7.14
C VAL A 11 -0.10 10.15 8.61
N TYR A 12 0.35 9.12 9.32
CA TYR A 12 0.21 9.02 10.77
C TYR A 12 1.51 8.58 11.43
N GLU A 13 1.68 8.96 12.69
CA GLU A 13 2.84 8.58 13.50
C GLU A 13 2.42 7.66 14.65
N THR A 14 1.20 7.87 15.15
CA THR A 14 0.68 7.19 16.34
C THR A 14 -0.40 6.13 16.01
N PRO A 15 -0.58 5.12 16.88
CA PRO A 15 -1.69 4.17 16.75
C PRO A 15 -3.08 4.81 16.82
N ALA A 16 -3.22 5.92 17.56
CA ALA A 16 -4.49 6.64 17.68
C ALA A 16 -4.90 7.30 16.34
N GLU A 17 -3.94 7.93 15.66
CA GLU A 17 -4.14 8.49 14.32
C GLU A 17 -4.41 7.39 13.29
N GLN A 18 -3.67 6.28 13.36
CA GLN A 18 -3.94 5.10 12.52
C GLN A 18 -5.39 4.65 12.65
N ARG A 19 -5.88 4.52 13.89
CA ARG A 19 -7.25 4.11 14.17
C ARG A 19 -8.26 5.12 13.62
N ALA A 20 -8.02 6.41 13.80
CA ALA A 20 -8.91 7.46 13.29
C ALA A 20 -9.02 7.45 11.75
N VAL A 21 -7.92 7.17 11.04
CA VAL A 21 -7.93 7.03 9.58
C VAL A 21 -8.69 5.77 9.17
N TRP A 22 -8.41 4.64 9.80
CA TRP A 22 -9.10 3.38 9.52
C TRP A 22 -10.62 3.52 9.72
N GLU A 23 -11.05 4.09 10.85
CA GLU A 23 -12.48 4.31 11.13
C GLU A 23 -13.14 5.28 10.14
N ARG A 24 -12.38 6.26 9.61
CA ARG A 24 -12.89 7.17 8.58
C ARG A 24 -13.09 6.45 7.25
N CYS A 25 -12.14 5.63 6.83
CA CYS A 25 -12.24 4.81 5.62
C CYS A 25 -13.37 3.77 5.73
N ALA A 26 -13.46 3.10 6.88
CA ALA A 26 -14.52 2.13 7.16
C ALA A 26 -15.92 2.75 7.11
N ARG A 27 -16.12 3.95 7.70
CA ARG A 27 -17.40 4.67 7.61
C ARG A 27 -17.78 5.11 6.20
N ARG A 28 -16.84 5.09 5.26
CA ARG A 28 -17.05 5.52 3.86
C ARG A 28 -17.04 4.36 2.88
N ASP A 29 -16.94 3.12 3.37
CA ASP A 29 -16.74 1.93 2.53
C ASP A 29 -15.58 2.09 1.53
N GLN A 30 -14.50 2.75 1.96
CA GLN A 30 -13.32 3.00 1.14
C GLN A 30 -12.13 2.18 1.63
N PRO A 31 -11.25 1.69 0.74
CA PRO A 31 -10.01 1.06 1.16
C PRO A 31 -9.14 2.01 1.97
N VAL A 32 -8.30 1.45 2.83
CA VAL A 32 -7.29 2.20 3.57
C VAL A 32 -6.01 2.16 2.77
N VAL A 33 -5.44 3.32 2.44
CA VAL A 33 -4.08 3.47 1.92
C VAL A 33 -3.43 4.63 2.66
N VAL A 34 -2.34 4.34 3.37
CA VAL A 34 -1.78 5.24 4.38
C VAL A 34 -0.27 5.11 4.48
N VAL A 35 0.37 6.16 4.97
CA VAL A 35 1.80 6.19 5.24
C VAL A 35 2.01 6.34 6.75
N ARG A 36 2.89 5.52 7.30
CA ARG A 36 3.33 5.58 8.68
C ARG A 36 4.76 6.10 8.76
N ASP A 37 4.99 7.10 9.60
CA ASP A 37 6.35 7.43 10.05
C ASP A 37 6.79 6.41 11.11
N ALA A 38 7.84 5.66 10.81
CA ALA A 38 8.39 4.65 11.69
C ALA A 38 9.81 5.04 12.09
N SER A 39 10.29 4.53 13.23
CA SER A 39 11.61 4.87 13.78
C SER A 39 12.80 4.55 12.86
N ARG A 40 12.61 3.77 11.79
CA ARG A 40 13.63 3.41 10.80
C ARG A 40 13.19 3.68 9.35
N GLY A 41 12.38 4.71 9.13
CA GLY A 41 11.91 5.12 7.81
C GLY A 41 10.40 5.10 7.70
N TRP A 42 9.88 4.88 6.50
CA TRP A 42 8.47 5.07 6.22
C TRP A 42 7.82 3.76 5.83
N ILE A 43 6.59 3.50 6.27
CA ILE A 43 5.85 2.28 5.91
C ILE A 43 4.59 2.69 5.17
N VAL A 44 4.44 2.23 3.94
CA VAL A 44 3.19 2.35 3.19
C VAL A 44 2.35 1.13 3.50
N ARG A 45 1.11 1.33 3.94
CA ARG A 45 0.17 0.26 4.20
C ARG A 45 -1.09 0.43 3.37
N TYR A 46 -1.62 -0.68 2.88
CA TYR A 46 -3.00 -0.76 2.41
C TYR A 46 -3.78 -1.83 3.16
N ASP A 47 -5.09 -1.65 3.25
CA ASP A 47 -5.99 -2.55 3.97
C ASP A 47 -7.40 -2.52 3.34
N LEU A 48 -7.90 -3.71 3.01
CA LEU A 48 -9.25 -3.98 2.51
C LEU A 48 -10.10 -4.76 3.53
N GLN A 49 -9.56 -5.05 4.72
CA GLN A 49 -10.17 -6.01 5.65
C GLN A 49 -11.58 -5.58 6.08
N HIS A 50 -11.82 -4.29 6.29
CA HIS A 50 -13.14 -3.78 6.68
C HIS A 50 -14.18 -3.83 5.57
N LEU A 51 -13.77 -4.02 4.33
CA LEU A 51 -14.67 -4.18 3.18
C LEU A 51 -15.08 -5.64 2.98
N ASP A 52 -14.47 -6.58 3.72
CA ASP A 52 -14.61 -8.03 3.49
C ASP A 52 -14.28 -8.41 2.03
N ARG A 53 -13.27 -7.74 1.47
CA ARG A 53 -12.79 -7.94 0.09
C ARG A 53 -11.30 -8.22 0.07
N GLU A 54 -10.88 -8.88 -1.00
CA GLU A 54 -9.48 -9.06 -1.30
C GLU A 54 -9.16 -8.72 -2.75
N LEU A 55 -7.91 -8.36 -3.02
CA LEU A 55 -7.43 -8.18 -4.38
C LEU A 55 -7.48 -9.51 -5.13
N THR A 56 -7.93 -9.46 -6.38
CA THR A 56 -7.80 -10.58 -7.32
C THR A 56 -6.33 -10.95 -7.50
N ASP A 57 -6.05 -12.21 -7.87
CA ASP A 57 -4.67 -12.66 -8.11
C ASP A 57 -3.94 -11.81 -9.16
N ARG A 58 -4.68 -11.31 -10.17
CA ARG A 58 -4.15 -10.41 -11.20
C ARG A 58 -3.78 -9.05 -10.62
N ALA A 59 -4.63 -8.46 -9.78
CA ALA A 59 -4.37 -7.19 -9.12
C ALA A 59 -3.20 -7.32 -8.13
N LEU A 60 -3.16 -8.40 -7.35
CA LEU A 60 -2.06 -8.70 -6.43
C LEU A 60 -0.72 -8.86 -7.17
N GLN A 61 -0.70 -9.55 -8.31
CA GLN A 61 0.52 -9.67 -9.12
C GLN A 61 0.99 -8.29 -9.63
N ARG A 62 0.07 -7.47 -10.17
CA ARG A 62 0.38 -6.10 -10.61
C ARG A 62 0.92 -5.25 -9.46
N LEU A 63 0.36 -5.40 -8.26
CA LEU A 63 0.80 -4.69 -7.06
C LEU A 63 2.25 -5.07 -6.71
N ARG A 64 2.56 -6.36 -6.70
CA ARG A 64 3.92 -6.88 -6.48
C ARG A 64 4.90 -6.36 -7.53
N ASP A 65 4.51 -6.38 -8.81
CA ASP A 65 5.32 -5.88 -9.91
C ASP A 65 5.60 -4.36 -9.76
N ARG A 66 4.61 -3.57 -9.33
CA ARG A 66 4.78 -2.13 -9.05
C ARG A 66 5.75 -1.89 -7.89
N VAL A 67 5.60 -2.63 -6.79
CA VAL A 67 6.50 -2.53 -5.61
C VAL A 67 7.93 -2.90 -6.00
N LEU A 68 8.11 -3.96 -6.78
CA LEU A 68 9.42 -4.38 -7.30
C LEU A 68 10.02 -3.36 -8.26
N GLY A 69 9.20 -2.78 -9.15
CA GLY A 69 9.62 -1.71 -10.05
C GLY A 69 10.11 -0.48 -9.30
N PHE A 70 9.44 -0.13 -8.19
CA PHE A 70 9.84 0.99 -7.33
C PHE A 70 11.17 0.69 -6.61
N ARG A 71 11.33 -0.52 -6.06
CA ARG A 71 12.59 -0.96 -5.43
C ARG A 71 13.74 -1.14 -6.43
N ARG A 72 13.47 -1.37 -7.72
CA ARG A 72 14.50 -1.52 -8.76
C ARG A 72 15.31 -0.24 -9.03
N ILE A 73 14.85 0.91 -8.54
CA ILE A 73 15.69 2.12 -8.48
C ILE A 73 16.88 1.91 -7.52
N ASP A 74 16.79 0.95 -6.58
CA ASP A 74 17.84 0.51 -5.65
C ASP A 74 18.25 -0.97 -5.86
N ARG A 75 19.05 -1.23 -6.92
CA ARG A 75 20.06 -2.30 -7.14
C ARG A 75 19.72 -3.82 -7.05
N ARG A 76 20.23 -4.54 -8.08
CA ARG A 76 20.97 -5.84 -8.11
C ARG A 76 20.57 -6.98 -7.12
N ALA A 77 19.32 -7.41 -7.09
CA ALA A 77 18.99 -8.76 -6.59
C ALA A 77 18.01 -9.46 -7.54
N ASP A 78 18.18 -10.76 -7.74
CA ASP A 78 17.38 -11.57 -8.67
C ASP A 78 15.88 -11.43 -8.41
N ALA A 79 15.14 -11.08 -9.47
CA ALA A 79 13.75 -10.64 -9.38
C ALA A 79 12.83 -11.65 -8.67
N ARG A 80 13.11 -12.96 -8.78
CA ARG A 80 12.30 -14.03 -8.21
C ARG A 80 12.33 -14.04 -6.67
N SER A 81 13.51 -13.91 -6.07
CA SER A 81 13.66 -13.85 -4.61
C SER A 81 13.11 -12.55 -4.01
N GLN A 82 13.10 -11.47 -4.80
CA GLN A 82 12.43 -10.24 -4.38
C GLN A 82 10.90 -10.41 -4.38
N THR A 83 10.32 -11.09 -5.38
CA THR A 83 8.88 -11.37 -5.42
C THR A 83 8.43 -12.25 -4.26
N GLU A 84 9.20 -13.26 -3.85
CA GLU A 84 8.86 -14.11 -2.69
C GLU A 84 8.88 -13.33 -1.37
N ARG A 85 9.86 -12.44 -1.19
CA ARG A 85 9.93 -11.55 -0.01
C ARG A 85 8.79 -10.54 -0.01
N VAL A 86 8.56 -9.85 -1.14
CA VAL A 86 7.46 -8.90 -1.31
C VAL A 86 6.11 -9.61 -1.21
N GLY A 87 6.01 -10.87 -1.62
CA GLY A 87 4.79 -11.66 -1.51
C GLY A 87 4.36 -11.96 -0.07
N GLY A 88 5.31 -11.98 0.88
CA GLY A 88 5.03 -12.04 2.31
C GLY A 88 4.66 -10.69 2.93
N ASP A 89 5.20 -9.59 2.38
CA ASP A 89 4.92 -8.22 2.81
C ASP A 89 3.63 -7.63 2.18
N VAL A 90 3.19 -8.17 1.03
CA VAL A 90 2.09 -7.67 0.18
C VAL A 90 1.12 -8.80 -0.13
N GLY A 91 0.01 -8.84 0.62
CA GLY A 91 -1.05 -9.85 0.54
C GLY A 91 -2.33 -9.39 -0.16
N ALA A 92 -3.28 -10.30 -0.37
CA ALA A 92 -4.51 -9.97 -1.09
C ALA A 92 -5.42 -8.98 -0.31
N VAL A 93 -5.45 -9.06 1.02
CA VAL A 93 -6.28 -8.20 1.88
C VAL A 93 -5.53 -6.96 2.36
N SER A 94 -4.27 -7.12 2.76
CA SER A 94 -3.44 -6.05 3.30
C SER A 94 -1.97 -6.29 2.99
N GLY A 95 -1.19 -5.22 3.09
CA GLY A 95 0.25 -5.28 2.89
C GLY A 95 0.96 -4.04 3.40
N GLU A 96 2.23 -4.21 3.72
CA GLU A 96 3.11 -3.19 4.28
C GLU A 96 4.42 -3.11 3.47
N VAL A 97 4.80 -1.92 3.02
CA VAL A 97 6.00 -1.71 2.21
C VAL A 97 6.86 -0.62 2.82
N HIS A 98 8.07 -1.01 3.25
CA HIS A 98 9.07 -0.09 3.74
C HIS A 98 9.67 0.79 2.64
N GLN A 99 9.86 2.07 2.94
CA GLN A 99 10.44 3.10 2.09
C GLN A 99 11.48 3.92 2.86
N PRO A 100 12.55 4.39 2.17
CA PRO A 100 13.64 5.12 2.82
C PRO A 100 13.29 6.59 3.12
N SER A 101 12.28 7.17 2.47
CA SER A 101 11.88 8.57 2.65
C SER A 101 10.37 8.77 2.58
N ALA A 102 9.90 9.90 3.12
CA ALA A 102 8.50 10.29 3.15
C ALA A 102 7.94 10.47 1.73
N ASP A 103 8.72 11.11 0.85
CA ASP A 103 8.32 11.35 -0.54
C ASP A 103 8.19 10.04 -1.32
N ALA A 104 9.15 9.13 -1.16
CA ALA A 104 9.07 7.79 -1.74
C ALA A 104 7.84 7.01 -1.23
N ALA A 105 7.51 7.16 0.06
CA ALA A 105 6.32 6.55 0.65
C ALA A 105 5.02 7.14 0.10
N ARG A 106 4.92 8.47 -0.02
CA ARG A 106 3.74 9.14 -0.60
C ARG A 106 3.55 8.80 -2.07
N ASP A 107 4.63 8.79 -2.84
CA ASP A 107 4.59 8.41 -4.26
C ASP A 107 4.14 6.97 -4.45
N LEU A 108 4.70 6.05 -3.65
CA LEU A 108 4.27 4.65 -3.67
C LEU A 108 2.79 4.55 -3.27
N ALA A 109 2.38 5.16 -2.16
CA ALA A 109 1.01 5.11 -1.68
C ALA A 109 -0.01 5.66 -2.70
N SER A 110 0.32 6.76 -3.37
CA SER A 110 -0.48 7.30 -4.48
C SER A 110 -0.70 6.26 -5.57
N ARG A 111 0.37 5.58 -6.00
CA ARG A 111 0.28 4.52 -7.02
C ARG A 111 -0.41 3.25 -6.54
N LEU A 112 -0.29 2.89 -5.26
CA LEU A 112 -1.05 1.76 -4.70
C LEU A 112 -2.54 2.11 -4.66
N SER A 113 -2.89 3.36 -4.35
CA SER A 113 -4.29 3.79 -4.30
C SER A 113 -5.01 3.60 -5.63
N GLU A 114 -4.36 3.83 -6.77
CA GLU A 114 -4.95 3.56 -8.09
C GLU A 114 -5.42 2.11 -8.27
N LEU A 115 -4.67 1.15 -7.72
CA LEU A 115 -4.96 -0.28 -7.88
C LEU A 115 -5.92 -0.76 -6.78
N VAL A 116 -5.72 -0.27 -5.56
CA VAL A 116 -6.51 -0.68 -4.39
C VAL A 116 -7.90 -0.04 -4.41
N PHE A 117 -8.08 1.16 -4.97
CA PHE A 117 -9.38 1.86 -4.98
C PHE A 117 -10.26 1.48 -6.18
N ASP A 118 -9.71 0.74 -7.13
CA ASP A 118 -10.42 0.25 -8.30
C ASP A 118 -11.14 -1.07 -7.97
N ASP A 119 -12.47 -1.02 -7.88
CA ASP A 119 -13.29 -2.15 -7.44
C ASP A 119 -13.28 -3.34 -8.40
N ASP A 120 -12.96 -3.12 -9.69
CA ASP A 120 -12.72 -4.18 -10.68
C ASP A 120 -11.52 -5.08 -10.29
N ASN A 121 -10.67 -4.60 -9.37
CA ASN A 121 -9.54 -5.37 -8.86
C ASN A 121 -9.88 -6.23 -7.62
N TRP A 122 -11.10 -6.16 -7.09
CA TRP A 122 -11.53 -6.87 -5.89
C TRP A 122 -12.29 -8.16 -6.21
N ARG A 123 -12.30 -9.11 -5.27
CA ARG A 123 -13.19 -10.27 -5.25
C ARG A 123 -13.79 -10.44 -3.86
#